data_AF-A0A2G9ZRU7-F1
#
_entry.id   AF-A0A2G9ZRU7-F1
#
_cell.length_a   1.000
_cell.length_b   1.000
_cell.length_c   1.000
_cell.angle_alpha   90.00
_cell.angle_beta   90.00
_cell.angle_gamma   90.00
#
_symmetry.space_group_name_H-M   'P 1'
#
loop_
_entity.id
_entity.type
_entity.pdbx_description
1 polymer ?
#
loop_
_entity_poly.entity_id
_entity_poly.type
_entity_poly.pdbx_seq_one_letter_code
_entity_poly.pdbx_strand_id
1 'polypeptide(L)'
;MNERLYLLKIRLVGIKPEIWRRFVVPAYITLDRLHDVIQIVMGWDDYHLHQFTIAEKRYTEDPESREDGLEDGRYRLVDLIKKKGVTFGYLYDFGDSWEHEVMIEDSRYSNPELQFPIECLDGARACPPEDVGGFPGYHEFCKALKDPTHEEHKSLKEWWSGFHRDEGDFDRERFDIEIVNDELLKYMRWARDRFRPWQERP
;
A
#
# COMPACT_ATOMS: atom_id res chain seq x y z
N MET A 1 19.04 -21.45 1.13
CA MET A 1 19.72 -20.16 0.88
C MET A 1 18.85 -19.07 1.49
N ASN A 2 19.33 -18.36 2.52
CA ASN A 2 18.51 -17.36 3.22
C ASN A 2 18.19 -16.18 2.30
N GLU A 3 16.93 -16.06 1.93
CA GLU A 3 16.39 -14.85 1.34
C GLU A 3 16.44 -13.73 2.38
N ARG A 4 17.00 -12.58 2.00
CA ARG A 4 17.02 -11.40 2.88
C ARG A 4 15.64 -10.76 2.82
N LEU A 5 14.90 -10.81 3.92
CA LEU A 5 13.57 -10.22 4.04
C LEU A 5 13.61 -8.92 4.84
N TYR A 6 12.76 -7.97 4.45
CA TYR A 6 12.49 -6.76 5.19
C TYR A 6 11.12 -6.89 5.85
N LEU A 7 11.05 -6.51 7.13
CA LEU A 7 9.80 -6.26 7.82
C LEU A 7 9.48 -4.77 7.69
N LEU A 8 8.37 -4.47 7.04
CA LEU A 8 7.89 -3.12 6.79
C LEU A 8 6.66 -2.83 7.63
N LYS A 9 6.53 -1.60 8.09
CA LYS A 9 5.28 -1.03 8.60
C LYS A 9 4.91 0.18 7.77
N ILE A 10 3.74 0.15 7.14
CA ILE A 10 3.13 1.31 6.46
C ILE A 10 2.02 1.88 7.32
N ARG A 11 1.90 3.20 7.36
CA ARG A 11 0.75 3.89 7.95
C ARG A 11 0.28 5.02 7.03
N LEU A 12 -1.03 5.22 6.99
CA LEU A 12 -1.62 6.39 6.34
C LEU A 12 -1.45 7.62 7.26
N VAL A 13 -0.91 8.70 6.72
CA VAL A 13 -0.70 9.96 7.44
C VAL A 13 -2.04 10.68 7.58
N GLY A 14 -2.20 11.59 8.54
CA GLY A 14 -3.39 12.45 8.65
C GLY A 14 -4.67 11.84 9.25
N ILE A 15 -4.79 10.50 9.35
CA ILE A 15 -5.97 9.84 9.95
C ILE A 15 -5.69 9.28 11.35
N LYS A 16 -6.65 9.48 12.27
CA LYS A 16 -6.67 8.91 13.62
C LYS A 16 -8.03 8.27 13.92
N PRO A 17 -8.08 7.10 14.60
CA PRO A 17 -6.98 6.16 14.90
C PRO A 17 -6.19 5.72 13.65
N GLU A 18 -4.96 5.23 13.82
CA GLU A 18 -4.09 4.95 12.65
C GLU A 18 -4.64 3.81 11.78
N ILE A 19 -4.58 4.00 10.47
CA ILE A 19 -4.74 2.92 9.47
C ILE A 19 -3.33 2.48 9.10
N TRP A 20 -3.02 1.20 9.26
CA TRP A 20 -1.66 0.70 9.11
C TRP A 20 -1.61 -0.79 8.76
N ARG A 21 -0.50 -1.23 8.17
CA ARG A 21 -0.17 -2.63 7.89
C ARG A 21 1.27 -2.93 8.27
N ARG A 22 1.54 -4.15 8.71
CA ARG A 22 2.89 -4.70 8.88
C ARG A 22 3.02 -5.93 8.00
N PHE A 23 3.99 -5.92 7.13
CA PHE A 23 4.15 -6.92 6.09
C PHE A 23 5.62 -7.17 5.77
N VAL A 24 5.89 -8.33 5.19
CA VAL A 24 7.22 -8.80 4.83
C VAL A 24 7.37 -8.74 3.33
N VAL A 25 8.56 -8.36 2.85
CA VAL A 25 8.93 -8.43 1.44
C VAL A 25 10.38 -8.85 1.27
N PRO A 26 10.77 -9.40 0.11
CA PRO A 26 12.17 -9.55 -0.25
C PRO A 26 12.89 -8.20 -0.26
N ALA A 27 14.08 -8.13 0.32
CA ALA A 27 14.89 -6.90 0.29
C ALA A 27 15.20 -6.44 -1.15
N TYR A 28 15.28 -7.39 -2.08
CA TYR A 28 15.59 -7.15 -3.49
C TYR A 28 14.37 -6.74 -4.34
N ILE A 29 13.20 -6.59 -3.73
CA ILE A 29 11.99 -6.10 -4.42
C ILE A 29 12.28 -4.75 -5.07
N THR A 30 11.84 -4.56 -6.31
CA THR A 30 11.86 -3.27 -7.00
C THR A 30 10.74 -2.38 -6.48
N LEU A 31 10.87 -1.06 -6.64
CA LEU A 31 9.87 -0.14 -6.09
C LEU A 31 8.50 -0.26 -6.76
N ASP A 32 8.43 -0.53 -8.07
CA ASP A 32 7.19 -0.85 -8.80
C ASP A 32 6.44 -2.05 -8.18
N ARG A 33 7.17 -3.11 -7.84
CA ARG A 33 6.61 -4.29 -7.17
C ARG A 33 6.26 -4.02 -5.71
N LEU A 34 7.02 -3.17 -5.03
CA LEU A 34 6.67 -2.74 -3.68
C LEU A 34 5.36 -1.94 -3.71
N HIS A 35 5.14 -1.14 -4.75
CA HIS A 35 3.88 -0.47 -4.98
C HIS A 35 2.73 -1.46 -5.18
N ASP A 36 2.88 -2.49 -6.04
CA ASP A 36 1.86 -3.56 -6.18
C ASP A 36 1.50 -4.17 -4.80
N VAL A 37 2.52 -4.47 -3.97
CA VAL A 37 2.31 -5.03 -2.63
C VAL A 37 1.60 -4.02 -1.71
N ILE A 38 1.96 -2.74 -1.77
CA ILE A 38 1.32 -1.68 -0.97
C ILE A 38 -0.15 -1.55 -1.35
N GLN A 39 -0.49 -1.53 -2.65
CA GLN A 39 -1.86 -1.49 -3.13
C GLN A 39 -2.68 -2.64 -2.53
N ILE A 40 -2.17 -3.87 -2.60
CA ILE A 40 -2.84 -5.05 -2.05
C ILE A 40 -3.02 -4.96 -0.53
N VAL A 41 -1.97 -4.64 0.23
CA VAL A 41 -2.10 -4.61 1.70
C VAL A 41 -2.97 -3.45 2.18
N MET A 42 -3.02 -2.34 1.44
CA MET A 42 -3.89 -1.20 1.74
C MET A 42 -5.32 -1.40 1.22
N GLY A 43 -5.56 -2.33 0.30
CA GLY A 43 -6.88 -2.59 -0.27
C GLY A 43 -7.28 -1.54 -1.31
N TRP A 44 -6.33 -1.16 -2.17
CA TRP A 44 -6.52 -0.24 -3.29
C TRP A 44 -6.32 -0.94 -4.63
N ASP A 45 -6.80 -0.29 -5.69
CA ASP A 45 -7.04 -0.90 -7.00
C ASP A 45 -6.07 -0.42 -8.08
N ASP A 46 -5.07 0.40 -7.72
CA ASP A 46 -4.04 0.89 -8.62
C ASP A 46 -4.59 1.66 -9.84
N TYR A 47 -5.48 2.62 -9.58
CA TYR A 47 -6.10 3.47 -10.60
C TYR A 47 -5.35 4.77 -10.86
N HIS A 48 -4.46 5.16 -9.94
CA HIS A 48 -3.85 6.48 -9.93
C HIS A 48 -2.34 6.41 -9.82
N LEU A 49 -1.68 7.50 -10.22
CA LEU A 49 -0.22 7.62 -10.12
C LEU A 49 0.27 7.52 -8.67
N HIS A 50 1.47 6.97 -8.49
CA HIS A 50 2.16 6.92 -7.21
C HIS A 50 3.58 7.47 -7.24
N GLN A 51 4.11 7.74 -6.05
CA GLN A 51 5.49 8.19 -5.89
C GLN A 51 6.10 7.72 -4.57
N PHE A 52 7.31 7.18 -4.61
CA PHE A 52 8.16 7.02 -3.43
C PHE A 52 9.09 8.22 -3.25
N THR A 53 9.26 8.64 -2.00
CA THR A 53 10.25 9.66 -1.61
C THR A 53 11.27 9.07 -0.65
N ILE A 54 12.47 8.78 -1.15
CA ILE A 54 13.55 8.13 -0.38
C ILE A 54 14.81 9.00 -0.46
N ALA A 55 15.32 9.44 0.69
CA ALA A 55 16.50 10.31 0.79
C ALA A 55 16.43 11.52 -0.16
N GLU A 56 15.30 12.23 -0.11
CA GLU A 56 14.99 13.45 -0.91
C GLU A 56 14.90 13.21 -2.43
N LYS A 57 14.91 11.96 -2.89
CA LYS A 57 14.70 11.61 -4.30
C LYS A 57 13.31 11.03 -4.51
N ARG A 58 12.71 11.41 -5.64
CA ARG A 58 11.42 10.91 -6.12
C ARG A 58 11.62 9.71 -7.04
N TYR A 59 10.82 8.68 -6.82
CA TYR A 59 10.72 7.52 -7.69
C TYR A 59 9.25 7.33 -8.07
N THR A 60 8.95 7.23 -9.36
CA THR A 60 7.58 7.19 -9.90
C THR A 60 7.56 6.29 -11.13
N GLU A 61 6.37 5.88 -11.55
CA GLU A 61 6.19 5.23 -12.85
C GLU A 61 6.39 6.24 -14.00
N ASP A 62 7.01 5.77 -15.09
CA ASP A 62 7.14 6.44 -16.40
C ASP A 62 7.41 7.97 -16.35
N PRO A 63 8.45 8.46 -15.65
CA PRO A 63 8.77 9.88 -15.62
C PRO A 63 9.23 10.41 -16.99
N GLU A 64 8.68 11.53 -17.43
CA GLU A 64 9.06 12.18 -18.70
C GLU A 64 10.51 12.70 -18.68
N SER A 65 10.98 13.15 -17.51
CA SER A 65 12.33 13.63 -17.29
C SER A 65 12.89 13.24 -15.91
N ARG A 66 14.20 13.42 -15.74
CA ARG A 66 14.85 13.22 -14.42
C ARG A 66 14.42 14.25 -13.38
N GLU A 67 13.88 15.39 -13.81
CA GLU A 67 13.38 16.43 -12.90
C GLU A 67 12.03 15.99 -12.31
N ASP A 68 11.24 15.22 -13.06
CA ASP A 68 9.96 14.67 -12.61
C ASP A 68 10.18 13.53 -11.60
N GLY A 69 11.10 12.61 -11.92
CA GLY A 69 11.50 11.56 -10.99
C GLY A 69 12.46 10.54 -11.60
N LEU A 70 12.69 9.47 -10.84
CA LEU A 70 13.46 8.31 -11.27
C LEU A 70 12.51 7.13 -11.50
N GLU A 71 12.67 6.42 -12.61
CA GLU A 71 11.89 5.22 -12.93
C GLU A 71 11.98 4.16 -11.82
N ASP A 72 10.88 3.92 -11.11
CA ASP A 72 10.88 3.18 -9.86
C ASP A 72 11.22 1.68 -10.04
N GLY A 73 10.76 1.06 -11.13
CA GLY A 73 11.04 -0.33 -11.48
C GLY A 73 12.53 -0.64 -11.75
N ARG A 74 13.38 0.38 -11.86
CA ARG A 74 14.84 0.20 -12.02
C ARG A 74 15.58 0.04 -10.69
N TYR A 75 14.97 0.40 -9.56
CA TYR A 75 15.62 0.47 -8.25
C TYR A 75 15.07 -0.59 -7.30
N ARG A 76 15.97 -1.32 -6.64
CA ARG A 76 15.61 -2.26 -5.58
C ARG A 76 15.64 -1.58 -4.23
N LEU A 77 14.73 -1.96 -3.34
CA LEU A 77 14.63 -1.39 -2.00
C LEU A 77 15.95 -1.50 -1.22
N VAL A 78 16.64 -2.65 -1.30
CA VAL A 78 17.94 -2.88 -0.65
C VAL A 78 19.07 -1.97 -1.18
N ASP A 79 19.00 -1.53 -2.44
CA ASP A 79 20.01 -0.64 -3.02
C ASP A 79 19.90 0.77 -2.45
N LEU A 80 18.68 1.17 -2.08
CA LEU A 80 18.36 2.48 -1.53
C LEU A 80 18.46 2.51 -0.01
N ILE A 81 17.96 1.46 0.67
CA ILE A 81 17.84 1.43 2.13
C ILE A 81 18.34 0.08 2.66
N LYS A 82 19.44 0.12 3.43
CA LYS A 82 20.12 -1.10 3.93
C LYS A 82 19.87 -1.40 5.41
N LYS A 83 19.45 -0.40 6.20
CA LYS A 83 19.35 -0.46 7.65
C LYS A 83 17.89 -0.36 8.10
N LYS A 84 17.56 -0.99 9.22
CA LYS A 84 16.29 -0.79 9.93
C LYS A 84 16.20 0.60 10.56
N GLY A 85 14.99 1.02 10.90
CA GLY A 85 14.66 2.31 11.50
C GLY A 85 14.60 3.47 10.51
N VAL A 86 14.80 3.21 9.21
CA VAL A 86 14.62 4.22 8.17
C VAL A 86 13.16 4.26 7.78
N THR A 87 12.61 5.48 7.69
CA THR A 87 11.27 5.76 7.20
C THR A 87 11.37 6.53 5.88
N PHE A 88 10.48 6.24 4.94
CA PHE A 88 10.38 6.91 3.65
C PHE A 88 8.90 7.16 3.29
N GLY A 89 8.68 8.10 2.38
CA GLY A 89 7.34 8.48 1.95
C GLY A 89 6.84 7.62 0.80
N TYR A 90 5.54 7.34 0.77
CA TYR A 90 4.81 6.81 -0.37
C TYR A 90 3.52 7.62 -0.56
N LEU A 91 3.37 8.25 -1.71
CA LEU A 91 2.20 9.01 -2.11
C LEU A 91 1.44 8.19 -3.15
N TYR A 92 0.13 8.04 -2.98
CA TYR A 92 -0.77 7.44 -3.95
C TYR A 92 -1.90 8.42 -4.24
N ASP A 93 -2.32 8.48 -5.51
CA ASP A 93 -3.29 9.42 -6.04
C ASP A 93 -2.86 10.88 -5.84
N PHE A 94 -2.40 11.53 -6.91
CA PHE A 94 -1.97 12.93 -6.84
C PHE A 94 -3.14 13.91 -6.75
N GLY A 95 -4.37 13.47 -7.03
CA GLY A 95 -5.60 14.23 -6.79
C GLY A 95 -5.96 14.23 -5.31
N ASP A 96 -6.19 13.05 -4.74
CA ASP A 96 -6.63 12.89 -3.35
C ASP A 96 -5.50 12.99 -2.31
N SER A 97 -4.25 12.83 -2.76
CA SER A 97 -3.01 12.98 -1.99
C SER A 97 -2.92 12.04 -0.79
N TRP A 98 -3.05 10.73 -1.01
CA TRP A 98 -2.89 9.73 0.05
C TRP A 98 -1.43 9.53 0.42
N GLU A 99 -0.98 10.25 1.45
CA GLU A 99 0.38 10.18 1.97
C GLU A 99 0.57 9.07 2.99
N HIS A 100 1.64 8.30 2.82
CA HIS A 100 2.04 7.22 3.71
C HIS A 100 3.47 7.39 4.19
N GLU A 101 3.70 6.90 5.39
CA GLU A 101 5.04 6.61 5.89
C GLU A 101 5.26 5.10 5.91
N VAL A 102 6.35 4.67 5.29
CA VAL A 102 6.81 3.28 5.28
C VAL A 102 8.12 3.18 6.07
N MET A 103 8.12 2.39 7.14
CA MET A 103 9.28 2.16 8.00
C MET A 103 9.82 0.74 7.81
N ILE A 104 11.14 0.61 7.69
CA ILE A 104 11.81 -0.69 7.79
C ILE A 104 12.01 -1.03 9.27
N GLU A 105 11.10 -1.81 9.86
CA GLU A 105 11.20 -2.25 11.26
C GLU A 105 12.38 -3.22 11.45
N ASP A 106 12.62 -4.12 10.49
CA ASP A 106 13.78 -5.02 10.45
C ASP A 106 14.30 -5.18 9.01
N SER A 107 15.62 -5.07 8.82
CA SER A 107 16.28 -5.21 7.51
C SER A 107 16.94 -6.58 7.28
N ARG A 108 16.75 -7.52 8.21
CA ARG A 108 17.13 -8.94 8.10
C ARG A 108 16.10 -9.82 8.82
N TYR A 109 14.83 -9.55 8.56
CA TYR A 109 13.73 -10.27 9.19
C TYR A 109 13.83 -11.77 8.91
N SER A 110 13.56 -12.58 9.93
CA SER A 110 13.52 -14.03 9.82
C SER A 110 12.48 -14.55 10.80
N ASN A 111 11.50 -15.27 10.27
CA ASN A 111 10.52 -15.99 11.05
C ASN A 111 10.34 -17.37 10.41
N PRO A 112 10.63 -18.48 11.11
CA PRO A 112 10.45 -19.84 10.60
C PRO A 112 8.99 -20.19 10.24
N GLU A 113 8.02 -19.44 10.76
CA GLU A 113 6.58 -19.66 10.51
C GLU A 113 6.08 -18.94 9.26
N LEU A 114 6.89 -18.09 8.61
CA LEU A 114 6.51 -17.45 7.35
C LEU A 114 6.21 -18.51 6.31
N GLN A 115 5.07 -18.37 5.65
CA GLN A 115 4.65 -19.28 4.59
C GLN A 115 5.22 -18.85 3.25
N PHE A 116 5.36 -17.53 3.05
CA PHE A 116 5.75 -16.93 1.79
C PHE A 116 6.73 -15.76 2.00
N PRO A 117 7.53 -15.41 0.96
CA PRO A 117 8.46 -14.29 1.06
C PRO A 117 7.77 -12.92 1.07
N ILE A 118 6.50 -12.86 0.66
CA ILE A 118 5.63 -11.70 0.82
C ILE A 118 4.39 -12.12 1.61
N GLU A 119 4.19 -11.48 2.76
CA GLU A 119 3.12 -11.84 3.68
C GLU A 119 2.76 -10.62 4.55
N CYS A 120 1.49 -10.31 4.66
CA CYS A 120 0.97 -9.37 5.64
C CYS A 120 0.85 -10.11 6.99
N LEU A 121 1.43 -9.52 8.04
CA LEU A 121 1.51 -10.12 9.38
C LEU A 121 0.54 -9.51 10.37
N ASP A 122 0.16 -8.24 10.16
CA ASP A 122 -0.73 -7.52 11.05
C ASP A 122 -1.24 -6.24 10.39
N GLY A 123 -2.28 -5.65 10.95
CA GLY A 123 -2.84 -4.39 10.48
C GLY A 123 -4.11 -4.01 11.23
N ALA A 124 -4.55 -2.78 11.00
CA ALA A 124 -5.81 -2.31 11.55
C ALA A 124 -6.48 -1.31 10.62
N ARG A 125 -7.82 -1.35 10.63
CA ARG A 125 -8.74 -0.42 9.98
C ARG A 125 -8.72 -0.50 8.46
N ALA A 126 -9.85 -0.19 7.85
CA ALA A 126 -9.99 -0.10 6.40
C ALA A 126 -9.35 1.20 5.90
N CYS A 127 -8.72 1.15 4.73
CA CYS A 127 -8.27 2.35 4.04
C CYS A 127 -9.47 3.14 3.49
N PRO A 128 -9.30 4.44 3.23
CA PRO A 128 -10.27 5.21 2.47
C PRO A 128 -10.56 4.53 1.12
N PRO A 129 -11.82 4.46 0.68
CA PRO A 129 -12.15 3.98 -0.66
C PRO A 129 -11.47 4.82 -1.74
N GLU A 130 -11.24 4.22 -2.92
CA GLU A 130 -10.81 4.95 -4.11
C GLU A 130 -11.77 6.11 -4.43
N ASP A 131 -11.23 7.23 -4.92
CA ASP A 131 -11.98 8.40 -5.38
C ASP A 131 -12.94 9.04 -4.35
N VAL A 132 -12.73 8.78 -3.06
CA VAL A 132 -13.60 9.31 -2.00
C VAL A 132 -13.41 10.82 -1.78
N GLY A 133 -12.40 11.45 -2.40
CA GLY A 133 -12.16 12.89 -2.35
C GLY A 133 -11.20 13.32 -1.24
N GLY A 134 -10.14 12.53 -1.05
CA GLY A 134 -9.06 12.79 -0.09
C GLY A 134 -9.55 12.83 1.36
N PHE A 135 -8.76 13.43 2.24
CA PHE A 135 -9.10 13.51 3.67
C PHE A 135 -10.48 14.14 3.96
N PRO A 136 -10.88 15.28 3.33
CA PRO A 136 -12.18 15.87 3.58
C PRO A 136 -13.32 14.95 3.15
N GLY A 137 -13.21 14.36 1.96
CA GLY A 137 -14.22 13.46 1.42
C GLY A 137 -14.37 12.19 2.24
N TYR A 138 -13.26 11.54 2.62
CA TYR A 138 -13.29 10.37 3.50
C TYR A 138 -13.93 10.65 4.87
N HIS A 139 -13.64 11.82 5.46
CA HIS A 139 -14.20 12.20 6.74
C HIS A 139 -15.72 12.43 6.65
N GLU A 140 -16.17 13.07 5.57
CA GLU A 140 -17.60 13.29 5.32
C GLU A 140 -18.32 11.97 5.03
N PHE A 141 -17.73 11.11 4.20
CA PHE A 141 -18.18 9.75 3.95
C PHE A 141 -18.38 8.94 5.24
N CYS A 142 -17.38 8.93 6.12
CA CYS A 142 -17.46 8.23 7.41
C CYS A 142 -18.53 8.77 8.36
N LYS A 143 -18.84 10.07 8.30
CA LYS A 143 -19.92 10.68 9.08
C LYS A 143 -21.27 10.31 8.51
N ALA A 144 -21.44 10.53 7.20
CA ALA A 144 -22.68 10.28 6.50
C ALA A 144 -23.12 8.83 6.66
N LEU A 145 -22.23 7.86 6.47
CA LEU A 145 -22.58 6.44 6.63
C LEU A 145 -22.98 6.05 8.06
N LYS A 146 -22.49 6.76 9.07
CA LYS A 146 -22.84 6.49 10.48
C LYS A 146 -24.19 7.09 10.89
N ASP A 147 -24.66 8.11 10.20
CA ASP A 147 -25.89 8.83 10.52
C ASP A 147 -26.93 8.70 9.40
N PRO A 148 -27.96 7.84 9.56
CA PRO A 148 -29.03 7.68 8.58
C PRO A 148 -29.84 8.95 8.28
N THR A 149 -29.72 9.99 9.11
CA THR A 149 -30.39 11.28 8.93
C THR A 149 -29.52 12.33 8.23
N HIS A 150 -28.25 12.01 7.96
CA HIS A 150 -27.36 12.88 7.20
C HIS A 150 -27.90 13.11 5.79
N GLU A 151 -27.78 14.35 5.29
CA GLU A 151 -28.34 14.72 3.98
C GLU A 151 -27.75 13.89 2.84
N GLU A 152 -26.46 13.54 2.95
CA GLU A 152 -25.73 12.72 1.97
C GLU A 152 -25.71 11.22 2.31
N HIS A 153 -26.40 10.75 3.37
CA HIS A 153 -26.35 9.34 3.78
C HIS A 153 -26.73 8.39 2.63
N LYS A 154 -27.86 8.67 2.00
CA LYS A 154 -28.40 7.82 0.93
C LYS A 154 -27.49 7.83 -0.30
N SER A 155 -27.04 8.99 -0.75
CA SER A 155 -26.21 9.13 -1.94
C SER A 155 -24.86 8.45 -1.77
N LEU A 156 -24.19 8.64 -0.63
CA LEU A 156 -22.89 8.04 -0.36
C LEU A 156 -22.96 6.53 -0.11
N LYS A 157 -24.05 6.05 0.50
CA LYS A 157 -24.32 4.62 0.61
C LYS A 157 -24.57 3.97 -0.75
N GLU A 158 -25.34 4.64 -1.62
CA GLU A 158 -25.56 4.19 -3.00
C GLU A 158 -24.25 4.18 -3.80
N TRP A 159 -23.44 5.24 -3.70
CA TRP A 159 -22.11 5.32 -4.31
C TRP A 159 -21.21 4.15 -3.88
N TRP A 160 -21.07 3.91 -2.57
CA TRP A 160 -20.31 2.78 -2.04
C TRP A 160 -20.82 1.45 -2.59
N SER A 161 -22.13 1.20 -2.50
CA SER A 161 -22.73 -0.05 -2.99
C SER A 161 -22.61 -0.23 -4.51
N GLY A 162 -22.42 0.86 -5.27
CA GLY A 162 -22.24 0.81 -6.72
C GLY A 162 -20.97 0.09 -7.13
N PHE A 163 -19.89 0.30 -6.38
CA PHE A 163 -18.56 -0.27 -6.61
C PHE A 163 -18.29 -1.51 -5.74
N HIS A 164 -18.95 -1.63 -4.57
CA HIS A 164 -18.69 -2.66 -3.56
C HIS A 164 -19.93 -3.53 -3.26
N ARG A 165 -20.63 -3.98 -4.31
CA ARG A 165 -21.93 -4.68 -4.20
C ARG A 165 -21.93 -5.88 -3.25
N ASP A 166 -20.83 -6.63 -3.24
CA ASP A 166 -20.71 -7.88 -2.49
C ASP A 166 -20.07 -7.69 -1.10
N GLU A 167 -19.63 -6.46 -0.76
CA GLU A 167 -18.87 -6.20 0.48
C GLU A 167 -19.73 -5.72 1.65
N GLY A 168 -20.99 -5.37 1.39
CA GLY A 168 -21.91 -4.83 2.40
C GLY A 168 -21.71 -3.34 2.66
N ASP A 169 -22.07 -2.86 3.84
CA ASP A 169 -21.82 -1.46 4.23
C ASP A 169 -20.33 -1.28 4.61
N PHE A 170 -19.75 -0.11 4.29
CA PHE A 170 -18.37 0.19 4.66
C PHE A 170 -18.19 0.20 6.19
N ASP A 171 -17.26 -0.62 6.68
CA ASP A 171 -16.81 -0.62 8.06
C ASP A 171 -15.36 -0.14 8.14
N ARG A 172 -15.17 1.07 8.67
CA ARG A 172 -13.85 1.68 8.84
C ARG A 172 -12.89 0.88 9.72
N GLU A 173 -13.40 0.01 10.61
CA GLU A 173 -12.58 -0.78 11.52
C GLU A 173 -12.21 -2.15 10.94
N ARG A 174 -12.84 -2.55 9.82
CA ARG A 174 -12.60 -3.84 9.18
C ARG A 174 -11.19 -3.91 8.62
N PHE A 175 -10.49 -4.98 8.98
CA PHE A 175 -9.25 -5.41 8.34
C PHE A 175 -9.20 -6.93 8.40
N ASP A 176 -9.06 -7.58 7.23
CA ASP A 176 -9.01 -9.02 7.11
C ASP A 176 -7.67 -9.43 6.50
N ILE A 177 -6.82 -9.98 7.35
CA ILE A 177 -5.46 -10.38 6.97
C ILE A 177 -5.45 -11.61 6.06
N GLU A 178 -6.45 -12.49 6.16
CA GLU A 178 -6.53 -13.69 5.34
C GLU A 178 -6.85 -13.30 3.89
N ILE A 179 -7.82 -12.40 3.69
CA ILE A 179 -8.14 -11.84 2.36
C ILE A 179 -6.91 -11.16 1.74
N VAL A 180 -6.20 -10.33 2.51
CA VAL A 180 -4.99 -9.65 2.01
C VAL A 180 -3.92 -10.67 1.60
N ASN A 181 -3.68 -11.70 2.40
CA ASN A 181 -2.67 -12.71 2.08
C ASN A 181 -3.07 -13.58 0.89
N ASP A 182 -4.36 -13.85 0.69
CA ASP A 182 -4.86 -14.53 -0.52
C ASP A 182 -4.60 -13.70 -1.79
N GLU A 183 -4.78 -12.38 -1.74
CA GLU A 183 -4.46 -11.50 -2.87
C GLU A 183 -2.94 -11.41 -3.11
N LEU A 184 -2.12 -11.33 -2.05
CA LEU A 184 -0.66 -11.40 -2.18
C LEU A 184 -0.20 -12.72 -2.82
N LEU A 185 -0.86 -13.83 -2.51
CA LEU A 185 -0.59 -15.12 -3.12
C LEU A 185 -0.93 -15.16 -4.60
N LYS A 186 -2.09 -14.61 -4.98
CA LYS A 186 -2.47 -14.46 -6.39
C LYS A 186 -1.46 -13.59 -7.13
N TYR A 187 -1.05 -12.47 -6.53
CA TYR A 187 -0.01 -11.60 -7.08
C TYR A 187 1.28 -12.36 -7.31
N MET A 188 1.84 -13.03 -6.29
CA MET A 188 3.09 -13.80 -6.43
C MET A 188 3.00 -14.89 -7.50
N ARG A 189 1.83 -15.53 -7.64
CA ARG A 189 1.61 -16.59 -8.63
C ARG A 189 1.52 -16.09 -10.06
N TRP A 190 0.93 -14.91 -10.27
CA TRP A 190 0.60 -14.38 -11.59
C TRP A 190 1.39 -13.13 -11.98
N ALA A 191 2.31 -12.69 -11.12
CA ALA A 191 3.16 -11.54 -11.38
C ALA A 191 3.97 -11.73 -12.65
N ARG A 192 3.88 -10.75 -13.54
CA ARG A 192 4.63 -10.71 -14.80
C ARG A 192 6.08 -10.33 -14.57
N ASP A 193 6.95 -10.59 -15.54
CA ASP A 193 8.29 -10.03 -15.58
C ASP A 193 8.24 -8.50 -15.73
N ARG A 194 9.19 -7.80 -15.13
CA ARG A 194 9.32 -6.33 -15.09
C ARG A 194 10.75 -5.93 -15.49
N PHE A 195 11.09 -4.64 -15.42
CA PHE A 195 12.42 -4.11 -15.72
C PHE A 195 13.57 -4.89 -15.06
N ARG A 196 13.34 -5.42 -13.84
CA ARG A 196 14.20 -6.44 -13.25
C ARG A 196 13.37 -7.69 -12.88
N PRO A 197 13.80 -8.90 -13.28
CA PRO A 197 13.13 -10.13 -12.90
C PRO A 197 13.15 -10.40 -11.39
N TRP A 198 12.16 -11.15 -10.90
CA TRP A 198 12.04 -11.61 -9.50
C TRP A 198 13.30 -12.33 -8.99
N GLN A 199 13.90 -13.15 -9.85
CA GLN A 199 14.88 -14.17 -9.46
C GLN A 199 16.32 -13.78 -9.81
N GLU A 200 16.53 -12.71 -10.57
CA GLU A 200 17.87 -12.27 -10.96
C GLU A 200 18.55 -11.54 -9.79
N ARG A 201 19.18 -12.32 -8.91
CA ARG A 201 20.15 -11.80 -7.93
C ARG A 201 21.44 -11.42 -8.68
N PRO A 202 22.11 -10.32 -8.31
CA PRO A 202 23.44 -10.02 -8.83
C PRO A 202 24.46 -11.10 -8.41
#